data_AF-A0A929J1X7-F1
#
_entry.id   AF-A0A929J1X7-F1
#
_cell.length_a   1.000
_cell.length_b   1.000
_cell.length_c   1.000
_cell.angle_alpha   90.00
_cell.angle_beta   90.00
_cell.angle_gamma   90.00
#
_symmetry.space_group_name_H-M   'P 1'
#
loop_
_entity.id
_entity.type
_entity.pdbx_description
1 polymer ?
#
loop_
_entity_poly.entity_id
_entity_poly.type
_entity_poly.pdbx_seq_one_letter_code
_entity_poly.pdbx_strand_id
1 'polypeptide(L)'
;MRASARTIVTPRPKMSLTIPPGMAPVEFFNSPANLKNLAEENGLFRTPEDLLMYRKLIGHSVEFDTSIILDTSKRILDPLGRPVRRDQVQRKQKKIWNHMTRIVIEYMLEKYPDPAQHLVLSGEACLDATWPLNKPGVPSIRMIHNHFMVFPTQDIESAEYANPEDQNLTDSGHHSLFLRHLSGVYNEFLEILDLQILHPISTAESSLKLTGYPQGLPSWEVKGGVEKLKDQYFWYEYEQVLLGFLDFYSTFFS
;
A
#
# COMPACT_ATOMS: atom_id res chain seq x y z
N MET A 1 26.73 10.77 -5.84
CA MET A 1 25.68 11.12 -4.86
C MET A 1 25.43 9.91 -3.97
N ARG A 2 25.23 10.11 -2.67
CA ARG A 2 24.86 9.02 -1.75
C ARG A 2 23.35 8.78 -1.88
N ALA A 3 22.94 7.56 -2.24
CA ALA A 3 21.54 7.15 -2.21
C ALA A 3 21.07 7.11 -0.75
N SER A 4 19.94 7.76 -0.45
CA SER A 4 19.35 7.81 0.88
C SER A 4 17.87 8.18 0.76
N ALA A 5 17.08 7.81 1.77
CA ALA A 5 15.69 8.21 1.90
C ALA A 5 15.55 9.74 1.88
N ARG A 6 14.42 10.20 1.35
CA ARG A 6 14.06 11.62 1.17
C ARG A 6 12.75 11.92 1.86
N THR A 7 12.58 13.13 2.37
CA THR A 7 11.34 13.57 3.01
C THR A 7 10.56 14.51 2.09
N ILE A 8 9.37 14.07 1.67
CA ILE A 8 8.40 14.91 0.97
C ILE A 8 7.38 15.43 1.98
N VAL A 9 7.19 16.75 2.02
CA VAL A 9 6.20 17.40 2.87
C VAL A 9 5.05 17.91 2.00
N THR A 10 3.88 17.31 2.16
CA THR A 10 2.66 17.83 1.53
C THR A 10 1.99 18.89 2.41
N PRO A 11 1.35 19.91 1.83
CA PRO A 11 0.55 20.87 2.58
C PRO A 11 -0.52 20.16 3.42
N ARG A 12 -0.69 20.58 4.67
CA ARG A 12 -1.77 20.11 5.55
C ARG A 12 -2.92 21.12 5.53
N PRO A 13 -3.95 20.94 4.69
CA PRO A 13 -5.09 21.84 4.70
C PRO A 13 -5.80 21.79 6.05
N LYS A 14 -6.37 22.92 6.46
CA LYS A 14 -7.13 23.00 7.72
C LYS A 14 -8.37 22.11 7.60
N MET A 15 -8.48 21.13 8.48
CA MET A 15 -9.66 20.27 8.54
C MET A 15 -10.85 21.04 9.10
N SER A 16 -12.03 20.85 8.49
CA SER A 16 -13.32 21.34 9.01
C SER A 16 -13.83 20.51 10.18
N LEU A 17 -13.31 19.28 10.33
CA LEU A 17 -13.73 18.34 11.38
C LEU A 17 -13.04 18.64 12.71
N THR A 18 -13.86 18.76 13.76
CA THR A 18 -13.39 18.80 15.15
C THR A 18 -13.43 17.40 15.74
N ILE A 19 -12.30 16.94 16.28
CA ILE A 19 -12.24 15.68 17.05
C ILE A 19 -13.08 15.86 18.32
N PRO A 20 -14.05 14.96 18.59
CA PRO A 20 -14.87 15.05 19.80
C PRO A 20 -14.02 15.02 21.09
N PRO A 21 -14.41 15.75 22.16
CA PRO A 21 -13.72 15.69 23.44
C PRO A 21 -13.61 14.24 23.95
N GLY A 22 -12.41 13.84 24.37
CA GLY A 22 -12.14 12.49 24.91
C GLY A 22 -11.82 11.41 23.87
N MET A 23 -11.82 11.72 22.57
CA MET A 23 -11.42 10.80 21.50
C MET A 23 -10.01 11.10 21.01
N ALA A 24 -9.18 10.08 20.83
CA ALA A 24 -7.86 10.28 20.24
C ALA A 24 -7.97 10.55 18.72
N PRO A 25 -7.06 11.33 18.11
CA PRO A 25 -7.04 11.53 16.65
C PRO A 25 -7.04 10.21 15.88
N VAL A 26 -6.27 9.23 16.35
CA VAL A 26 -6.18 7.91 15.73
C VAL A 26 -7.49 7.13 15.83
N GLU A 27 -8.34 7.37 16.81
CA GLU A 27 -9.65 6.72 16.89
C GLU A 27 -10.64 7.41 15.95
N PHE A 28 -10.60 8.74 15.93
CA PHE A 28 -11.50 9.55 15.12
C PHE A 28 -11.32 9.33 13.62
N PHE A 29 -10.09 9.49 13.09
CA PHE A 29 -9.79 9.32 11.66
C PHE A 29 -9.98 7.90 11.15
N ASN A 30 -10.20 6.96 12.08
CA ASN A 30 -10.35 5.56 11.77
C ASN A 30 -11.76 5.05 12.09
N SER A 31 -12.67 5.95 12.46
CA SER A 31 -14.06 5.63 12.76
C SER A 31 -14.93 5.50 11.49
N PRO A 32 -16.08 4.81 11.58
CA PRO A 32 -17.14 4.87 10.56
C PRO A 32 -17.57 6.30 10.22
N ALA A 33 -17.50 7.22 11.18
CA ALA A 33 -17.84 8.63 10.97
C ALA A 33 -16.85 9.32 10.02
N ASN A 34 -15.55 9.01 10.13
CA ASN A 34 -14.57 9.49 9.17
C ASN A 34 -14.80 8.88 7.78
N LEU A 35 -15.14 7.59 7.68
CA LEU A 35 -15.42 6.98 6.38
C LEU A 35 -16.66 7.56 5.70
N LYS A 36 -17.71 7.86 6.49
CA LYS A 36 -18.88 8.59 5.98
C LYS A 36 -18.48 9.96 5.45
N ASN A 37 -17.68 10.71 6.21
CA ASN A 37 -17.17 12.00 5.76
C ASN A 37 -16.28 11.88 4.51
N LEU A 38 -15.41 10.88 4.45
CA LEU A 38 -14.61 10.59 3.27
C LEU A 38 -15.49 10.32 2.05
N ALA A 39 -16.58 9.57 2.21
CA ALA A 39 -17.52 9.28 1.13
C ALA A 39 -18.33 10.51 0.68
N GLU A 40 -18.70 11.40 1.61
CA GLU A 40 -19.55 12.57 1.34
C GLU A 40 -18.75 13.77 0.83
N GLU A 41 -17.58 14.05 1.40
CA GLU A 41 -16.79 15.26 1.12
C GLU A 41 -15.69 15.03 0.07
N ASN A 42 -15.06 13.85 0.09
CA ASN A 42 -13.89 13.53 -0.75
C ASN A 42 -14.09 12.28 -1.61
N GLY A 43 -15.32 11.74 -1.62
CA GLY A 43 -15.69 10.53 -2.33
C GLY A 43 -15.81 10.85 -3.81
N LEU A 44 -15.08 10.11 -4.62
CA LEU A 44 -15.13 10.26 -6.07
C LEU A 44 -16.18 9.33 -6.66
N PHE A 45 -16.17 8.06 -6.24
CA PHE A 45 -17.05 7.04 -6.79
C PHE A 45 -17.25 5.88 -5.81
N ARG A 46 -18.48 5.33 -5.76
CA ARG A 46 -18.81 4.14 -4.96
C ARG A 46 -19.48 3.06 -5.82
N THR A 47 -19.04 1.81 -5.68
CA THR A 47 -19.64 0.66 -6.35
C THR A 47 -20.72 -0.02 -5.48
N PRO A 48 -21.61 -0.83 -6.08
CA PRO A 48 -22.53 -1.69 -5.34
C PRO A 48 -21.84 -2.75 -4.45
N GLU A 49 -20.57 -3.04 -4.67
CA GLU A 49 -19.75 -3.97 -3.88
C GLU A 49 -19.12 -3.32 -2.64
N ASP A 50 -19.48 -2.07 -2.34
CA ASP A 50 -18.93 -1.22 -1.28
C ASP A 50 -17.49 -0.77 -1.50
N LEU A 51 -17.03 -0.67 -2.74
CA LEU A 51 -15.73 -0.07 -3.04
C LEU A 51 -15.90 1.44 -3.16
N LEU A 52 -15.14 2.18 -2.36
CA LEU A 52 -15.11 3.63 -2.38
C LEU A 52 -13.76 4.08 -2.94
N MET A 53 -13.79 4.80 -4.07
CA MET A 53 -12.67 5.59 -4.54
C MET A 53 -12.78 6.99 -3.95
N TYR A 54 -11.71 7.48 -3.32
CA TYR A 54 -11.71 8.76 -2.64
C TYR A 54 -10.34 9.45 -2.75
N ARG A 55 -10.33 10.76 -2.48
CA ARG A 55 -9.10 11.52 -2.27
C ARG A 55 -8.85 11.70 -0.78
N LYS A 56 -7.62 11.55 -0.32
CA LYS A 56 -7.29 11.89 1.06
C LYS A 56 -7.20 13.40 1.22
N LEU A 57 -7.77 13.90 2.31
CA LEU A 57 -7.65 15.31 2.69
C LEU A 57 -6.19 15.70 2.99
N ILE A 58 -5.44 14.77 3.59
CA ILE A 58 -3.98 14.85 3.75
C ILE A 58 -3.38 13.76 2.88
N GLY A 59 -3.00 14.13 1.66
CA GLY A 59 -2.37 13.24 0.69
C GLY A 59 -0.88 13.07 0.92
N HIS A 60 -0.33 12.01 0.35
CA HIS A 60 1.09 11.73 0.24
C HIS A 60 1.75 12.48 -0.92
N SER A 61 0.99 12.78 -1.97
CA SER A 61 1.43 13.59 -3.11
C SER A 61 0.47 14.74 -3.41
N VAL A 62 1.02 15.82 -3.98
CA VAL A 62 0.25 16.95 -4.54
C VAL A 62 -0.09 16.78 -6.02
N GLU A 63 0.67 15.96 -6.76
CA GLU A 63 0.50 15.77 -8.21
C GLU A 63 -0.68 14.84 -8.50
N PHE A 64 -0.69 13.66 -7.89
CA PHE A 64 -1.81 12.73 -7.95
C PHE A 64 -1.82 11.88 -6.69
N ASP A 65 -2.97 11.82 -6.01
CA ASP A 65 -3.17 11.00 -4.82
C ASP A 65 -4.65 10.60 -4.71
N THR A 66 -4.90 9.30 -4.78
CA THR A 66 -6.21 8.72 -4.54
C THR A 66 -6.08 7.34 -3.90
N SER A 67 -7.18 6.84 -3.37
CA SER A 67 -7.25 5.52 -2.76
C SER A 67 -8.56 4.83 -3.10
N ILE A 68 -8.53 3.50 -3.12
CA ILE A 68 -9.72 2.66 -3.19
C ILE A 68 -9.79 1.88 -1.89
N ILE A 69 -10.90 1.93 -1.17
CA ILE A 69 -11.12 1.21 0.09
C ILE A 69 -12.36 0.33 -0.02
N LEU A 70 -12.29 -0.88 0.55
CA LEU A 70 -13.49 -1.68 0.77
C LEU A 70 -14.18 -1.13 2.01
N ASP A 71 -15.30 -0.45 1.84
CA ASP A 71 -16.09 0.04 2.96
C ASP A 71 -16.71 -1.15 3.70
N THR A 72 -16.16 -1.45 4.87
CA THR A 72 -16.70 -2.44 5.80
C THR A 72 -17.25 -1.77 7.04
N SER A 73 -17.49 -0.46 7.06
CA SER A 73 -17.94 0.27 8.25
C SER A 73 -19.26 -0.25 8.84
N LYS A 74 -20.08 -0.91 8.01
CA LYS A 74 -21.37 -1.50 8.39
C LYS A 74 -21.33 -3.02 8.56
N ARG A 75 -20.15 -3.66 8.45
CA ARG A 75 -19.99 -5.11 8.55
C ARG A 75 -18.69 -5.49 9.25
N ILE A 76 -18.75 -6.47 10.13
CA ILE A 76 -17.56 -7.03 10.75
C ILE A 76 -17.03 -8.12 9.81
N LEU A 77 -15.89 -7.87 9.17
CA LEU A 77 -15.22 -8.89 8.35
C LEU A 77 -14.29 -9.78 9.18
N ASP A 78 -13.68 -9.24 10.23
CA ASP A 78 -12.91 -10.01 11.20
C ASP A 78 -13.44 -9.71 12.63
N PRO A 79 -14.05 -10.70 13.31
CA PRO A 79 -14.66 -10.51 14.63
C PRO A 79 -13.64 -10.26 15.74
N LEU A 80 -12.36 -10.58 15.51
CA LEU A 80 -11.25 -10.26 16.41
C LEU A 80 -10.70 -8.86 16.15
N GLY A 81 -11.27 -8.12 15.19
CA GLY A 81 -10.83 -6.79 14.85
C GLY A 81 -9.45 -6.76 14.19
N ARG A 82 -9.02 -7.87 13.59
CA ARG A 82 -7.78 -7.90 12.81
C ARG A 82 -7.99 -7.18 11.48
N PRO A 83 -6.91 -6.73 10.84
CA PRO A 83 -7.04 -6.14 9.53
C PRO A 83 -7.55 -7.15 8.51
N VAL A 84 -8.42 -6.66 7.62
CA VAL A 84 -9.04 -7.44 6.57
C VAL A 84 -8.00 -7.75 5.52
N ARG A 85 -7.85 -9.04 5.26
CA ARG A 85 -6.99 -9.56 4.23
C ARG A 85 -7.76 -9.81 2.93
N ARG A 86 -7.00 -9.88 1.84
CA ARG A 86 -7.52 -10.11 0.50
C ARG A 86 -8.21 -11.49 0.33
N ASP A 87 -7.78 -12.53 1.04
CA ASP A 87 -8.42 -13.86 1.06
C ASP A 87 -9.80 -13.84 1.73
N GLN A 88 -10.07 -12.87 2.61
CA GLN A 88 -11.36 -12.69 3.28
C GLN A 88 -12.38 -11.91 2.43
N VAL A 89 -11.97 -11.39 1.27
CA VAL A 89 -12.81 -10.58 0.36
C VAL A 89 -13.56 -11.48 -0.62
N GLN A 90 -14.86 -11.22 -0.83
CA GLN A 90 -15.68 -12.03 -1.72
C GLN A 90 -15.20 -11.94 -3.17
N ARG A 91 -15.36 -13.04 -3.94
CA ARG A 91 -14.92 -13.12 -5.34
C ARG A 91 -15.43 -11.94 -6.20
N LYS A 92 -16.69 -11.51 -6.01
CA LYS A 92 -17.26 -10.37 -6.74
C LYS A 92 -16.53 -9.06 -6.41
N GLN A 93 -16.29 -8.80 -5.12
CA GLN A 93 -15.55 -7.64 -4.65
C GLN A 93 -14.13 -7.63 -5.22
N LYS A 94 -13.42 -8.77 -5.18
CA LYS A 94 -12.06 -8.90 -5.77
C LYS A 94 -12.04 -8.57 -7.26
N LYS A 95 -13.03 -9.04 -8.02
CA LYS A 95 -13.13 -8.74 -9.46
C LYS A 95 -13.26 -7.24 -9.72
N ILE A 96 -14.12 -6.55 -8.97
CA ILE A 96 -14.30 -5.10 -9.13
C ILE A 96 -13.07 -4.33 -8.62
N TRP A 97 -12.48 -4.77 -7.51
CA TRP A 97 -11.22 -4.24 -6.98
C TRP A 97 -10.11 -4.21 -8.03
N ASN A 98 -9.88 -5.36 -8.67
CA ASN A 98 -8.85 -5.53 -9.69
C ASN A 98 -9.13 -4.64 -10.90
N HIS A 99 -10.40 -4.57 -11.30
CA HIS A 99 -10.82 -3.74 -12.42
C HIS A 99 -10.58 -2.24 -12.15
N MET A 100 -11.00 -1.74 -10.98
CA MET A 100 -10.77 -0.35 -10.60
C MET A 100 -9.28 -0.04 -10.46
N THR A 101 -8.52 -0.93 -9.82
CA THR A 101 -7.06 -0.80 -9.66
C THR A 101 -6.37 -0.70 -11.00
N ARG A 102 -6.72 -1.59 -11.94
CA ARG A 102 -6.19 -1.57 -13.31
C ARG A 102 -6.50 -0.24 -14.00
N ILE A 103 -7.75 0.22 -13.97
CA ILE A 103 -8.15 1.49 -14.62
C ILE A 103 -7.33 2.67 -14.08
N VAL A 104 -7.13 2.74 -12.76
CA VAL A 104 -6.37 3.83 -12.15
C VAL A 104 -4.89 3.76 -12.54
N ILE A 105 -4.29 2.56 -12.56
CA ILE A 105 -2.90 2.39 -13.01
C ILE A 105 -2.74 2.75 -14.49
N GLU A 106 -3.65 2.27 -15.35
CA GLU A 106 -3.66 2.61 -16.78
C GLU A 106 -3.76 4.13 -16.98
N TYR A 107 -4.66 4.80 -16.25
CA TYR A 107 -4.80 6.25 -16.28
C TYR A 107 -3.52 6.97 -15.84
N MET A 108 -2.89 6.55 -14.73
CA MET A 108 -1.65 7.18 -14.26
C MET A 108 -0.53 7.01 -15.29
N LEU A 109 -0.40 5.85 -15.92
CA LEU A 109 0.64 5.61 -16.92
C LEU A 109 0.37 6.32 -18.25
N GLU A 110 -0.90 6.50 -18.63
CA GLU A 110 -1.28 7.34 -19.78
C GLU A 110 -0.97 8.81 -19.51
N LYS A 111 -1.28 9.30 -18.31
CA LYS A 111 -1.12 10.70 -17.92
C LYS A 111 0.34 11.07 -17.63
N TYR A 112 1.11 10.14 -17.06
CA TYR A 112 2.49 10.30 -16.63
C TYR A 112 3.39 9.21 -17.26
N PRO A 113 3.59 9.25 -18.58
CA PRO A 113 4.22 8.15 -19.32
C PRO A 113 5.74 8.08 -19.17
N ASP A 114 6.39 9.18 -18.79
CA ASP A 114 7.85 9.26 -18.70
C ASP A 114 8.34 8.95 -17.27
N PRO A 115 8.96 7.76 -17.03
CA PRO A 115 9.48 7.39 -15.72
C PRO A 115 10.71 8.20 -15.29
N ALA A 116 11.34 8.96 -16.20
CA ALA A 116 12.40 9.90 -15.84
C ALA A 116 11.85 11.20 -15.23
N GLN A 117 10.57 11.52 -15.50
CA GLN A 117 9.90 12.71 -14.98
C GLN A 117 9.01 12.40 -13.80
N HIS A 118 8.37 11.24 -13.76
CA HIS A 118 7.38 10.90 -12.73
C HIS A 118 7.64 9.51 -12.13
N LEU A 119 7.63 9.44 -10.80
CA LEU A 119 7.55 8.19 -10.07
C LEU A 119 6.08 7.86 -9.83
N VAL A 120 5.58 6.81 -10.46
CA VAL A 120 4.22 6.27 -10.24
C VAL A 120 4.29 5.14 -9.22
N LEU A 121 3.53 5.27 -8.13
CA LEU A 121 3.40 4.25 -7.09
C LEU A 121 1.95 3.80 -6.96
N SER A 122 1.76 2.49 -6.90
CA SER A 122 0.51 1.87 -6.50
C SER A 122 0.81 0.77 -5.51
N GLY A 123 -0.01 0.66 -4.46
CA GLY A 123 0.17 -0.38 -3.46
C GLY A 123 -1.12 -0.69 -2.75
N GLU A 124 -1.31 -1.98 -2.45
CA GLU A 124 -2.35 -2.44 -1.54
C GLU A 124 -1.82 -2.39 -0.11
N ALA A 125 -2.40 -1.53 0.72
CA ALA A 125 -2.16 -1.55 2.14
C ALA A 125 -3.02 -2.65 2.77
N CYS A 126 -2.36 -3.75 3.12
CA CYS A 126 -2.87 -4.77 4.00
C CYS A 126 -2.01 -4.77 5.25
N LEU A 127 -2.60 -4.48 6.42
CA LEU A 127 -1.89 -4.67 7.68
C LEU A 127 -1.92 -6.18 7.99
N ASP A 128 -0.89 -6.95 7.66
CA ASP A 128 -0.73 -8.25 8.33
C ASP A 128 0.72 -8.60 8.68
N ALA A 129 0.80 -9.46 9.70
CA ALA A 129 1.94 -10.04 10.42
C ALA A 129 2.96 -9.09 11.08
N THR A 130 3.11 -7.84 10.65
CA THR A 130 4.05 -6.88 11.26
C THR A 130 3.40 -5.97 12.31
N TRP A 131 2.06 -5.95 12.41
CA TRP A 131 1.37 -5.17 13.44
C TRP A 131 1.48 -5.88 14.79
N PRO A 132 2.07 -5.27 15.82
CA PRO A 132 2.21 -5.93 17.11
C PRO A 132 0.85 -6.35 17.67
N LEU A 133 0.72 -7.62 18.07
CA LEU A 133 -0.50 -8.18 18.65
C LEU A 133 -0.99 -7.40 19.88
N ASN A 134 -0.09 -6.70 20.56
CA ASN A 134 -0.36 -5.89 21.74
C ASN A 134 -0.72 -4.42 21.42
N LYS A 135 -0.67 -3.99 20.14
CA LYS A 135 -1.09 -2.65 19.73
C LYS A 135 -2.54 -2.72 19.26
N PRO A 136 -3.47 -1.92 19.85
CA PRO A 136 -4.83 -1.85 19.36
C PRO A 136 -4.80 -1.44 17.88
N GLY A 137 -5.23 -2.34 16.99
CA GLY A 137 -5.28 -2.07 15.57
C GLY A 137 -6.18 -0.86 15.31
N VAL A 138 -5.72 0.03 14.44
CA VAL A 138 -6.43 1.26 14.13
C VAL A 138 -7.66 0.94 13.23
N PRO A 139 -8.92 1.31 13.58
CA PRO A 139 -10.11 0.70 12.98
C PRO A 139 -10.39 0.88 11.47
N SER A 140 -9.93 1.93 10.78
CA SER A 140 -10.07 2.06 9.31
C SER A 140 -8.88 1.47 8.56
N ILE A 141 -7.73 1.31 9.22
CA ILE A 141 -6.60 0.52 8.71
C ILE A 141 -6.89 -0.99 8.82
N ARG A 142 -8.01 -1.37 9.45
CA ARG A 142 -8.55 -2.72 9.35
C ARG A 142 -9.23 -3.00 8.02
N MET A 143 -9.43 -2.01 7.16
CA MET A 143 -10.01 -2.21 5.84
C MET A 143 -8.89 -2.33 4.81
N ILE A 144 -9.01 -3.32 3.93
CA ILE A 144 -8.16 -3.42 2.74
C ILE A 144 -8.34 -2.15 1.89
N HIS A 145 -7.23 -1.52 1.51
CA HIS A 145 -7.24 -0.31 0.70
C HIS A 145 -6.00 -0.18 -0.18
N ASN A 146 -6.19 0.34 -1.39
CA ASN A 146 -5.11 0.68 -2.30
C ASN A 146 -4.77 2.16 -2.23
N HIS A 147 -3.49 2.49 -2.37
CA HIS A 147 -2.99 3.85 -2.61
C HIS A 147 -2.49 3.95 -4.04
N PHE A 148 -2.74 5.09 -4.66
CA PHE A 148 -2.26 5.45 -6.00
C PHE A 148 -1.70 6.86 -5.94
N MET A 149 -0.42 6.99 -6.24
CA MET A 149 0.33 8.22 -6.04
C MET A 149 1.27 8.45 -7.21
N VAL A 150 1.46 9.71 -7.57
CA VAL A 150 2.49 10.12 -8.54
C VAL A 150 3.33 11.21 -7.92
N PHE A 151 4.64 11.13 -8.06
CA PHE A 151 5.57 12.15 -7.58
C PHE A 151 6.38 12.69 -8.76
N PRO A 152 6.44 14.02 -8.94
CA PRO A 152 7.43 14.61 -9.84
C PRO A 152 8.84 14.26 -9.36
N THR A 153 9.69 13.78 -10.25
CA THR A 153 11.07 13.36 -9.91
C THR A 153 11.87 14.55 -9.37
N GLN A 154 11.63 15.75 -9.91
CA GLN A 154 12.23 16.99 -9.42
C GLN A 154 11.93 17.26 -7.94
N ASP A 155 10.73 16.94 -7.47
CA ASP A 155 10.37 17.10 -6.06
C ASP A 155 11.16 16.14 -5.19
N ILE A 156 11.38 14.90 -5.64
CA ILE A 156 12.19 13.90 -4.94
C ILE A 156 13.67 14.30 -4.93
N GLU A 157 14.18 14.85 -6.03
CA GLU A 157 15.57 15.31 -6.14
C GLU A 157 15.86 16.51 -5.24
N SER A 158 14.92 17.43 -5.15
CA SER A 158 15.02 18.65 -4.33
C SER A 158 14.70 18.43 -2.85
N ALA A 159 14.04 17.33 -2.51
CA ALA A 159 13.69 16.97 -1.15
C ALA A 159 14.91 16.81 -0.24
N GLU A 160 14.76 17.21 1.01
CA GLU A 160 15.76 17.00 2.05
C GLU A 160 15.96 15.50 2.31
N TYR A 161 17.17 15.15 2.74
CA TYR A 161 17.43 13.80 3.23
C TYR A 161 16.60 13.53 4.48
N ALA A 162 15.96 12.36 4.54
CA ALA A 162 15.25 11.95 5.73
C ALA A 162 16.22 11.75 6.90
N ASN A 163 15.77 12.04 8.11
CA ASN A 163 16.55 11.79 9.32
C ASN A 163 16.75 10.26 9.50
N PRO A 164 17.98 9.73 9.41
CA PRO A 164 18.21 8.28 9.52
C PRO A 164 17.84 7.71 10.89
N GLU A 165 17.72 8.54 11.92
CA GLU A 165 17.32 8.15 13.28
C GLU A 165 15.80 8.26 13.50
N ASP A 166 15.00 8.62 12.49
CA ASP A 166 13.55 8.64 12.61
C ASP A 166 12.99 7.22 12.73
N GLN A 167 12.41 6.92 13.89
CA GLN A 167 11.79 5.63 14.19
C GLN A 167 10.57 5.32 13.29
N ASN A 168 10.01 6.31 12.61
CA ASN A 168 8.86 6.17 11.70
C ASN A 168 9.25 6.08 10.22
N LEU A 169 10.52 6.23 9.84
CA LEU A 169 10.93 5.73 8.53
C LEU A 169 10.56 4.26 8.51
N THR A 170 9.73 3.82 7.57
CA THR A 170 9.13 2.47 7.60
C THR A 170 10.16 1.35 7.43
N ASP A 171 11.42 1.72 7.27
CA ASP A 171 12.63 0.89 7.40
C ASP A 171 13.55 1.42 8.52
N SER A 172 12.99 1.81 9.68
CA SER A 172 13.61 2.61 10.76
C SER A 172 14.91 2.04 11.30
N GLY A 173 15.94 2.29 10.50
CA GLY A 173 17.13 1.48 10.38
C GLY A 173 16.83 0.06 9.92
N HIS A 174 17.85 -0.54 9.32
CA HIS A 174 17.98 -1.97 9.09
C HIS A 174 17.96 -2.78 10.41
N HIS A 175 17.12 -2.45 11.39
CA HIS A 175 17.08 -2.98 12.75
C HIS A 175 15.96 -3.99 12.96
N SER A 176 15.09 -4.24 11.97
CA SER A 176 14.22 -5.39 12.06
C SER A 176 15.06 -6.67 11.90
N LEU A 177 14.93 -7.59 12.87
CA LEU A 177 15.55 -8.92 12.79
C LEU A 177 15.20 -9.62 11.47
N PHE A 178 14.01 -9.31 10.95
CA PHE A 178 13.53 -9.78 9.65
C PHE A 178 14.47 -9.41 8.50
N LEU A 179 14.73 -8.12 8.25
CA LEU A 179 15.56 -7.70 7.11
C LEU A 179 17.02 -8.19 7.24
N ARG A 180 17.54 -8.26 8.48
CA ARG A 180 18.92 -8.70 8.74
C ARG A 180 19.15 -10.20 8.55
N HIS A 181 18.20 -11.03 8.95
CA HIS A 181 18.43 -12.47 9.10
C HIS A 181 17.46 -13.33 8.30
N LEU A 182 16.28 -12.82 7.98
CA LEU A 182 15.21 -13.58 7.33
C LEU A 182 14.96 -13.14 5.89
N SER A 183 15.54 -12.04 5.41
CA SER A 183 15.35 -11.60 4.02
C SER A 183 15.77 -12.66 3.00
N GLY A 184 16.91 -13.33 3.20
CA GLY A 184 17.35 -14.46 2.36
C GLY A 184 16.38 -15.63 2.40
N VAL A 185 16.03 -16.10 3.60
CA VAL A 185 15.07 -17.21 3.82
C VAL A 185 13.70 -16.87 3.23
N TYR A 186 13.30 -15.61 3.31
CA TYR A 186 12.04 -15.11 2.77
C TYR A 186 12.02 -15.13 1.24
N ASN A 187 13.14 -14.77 0.59
CA ASN A 187 13.28 -14.92 -0.87
C ASN A 187 13.24 -16.40 -1.27
N GLU A 188 14.02 -17.27 -0.62
CA GLU A 188 14.04 -18.72 -0.89
C GLU A 188 12.66 -19.36 -0.71
N PHE A 189 11.91 -18.95 0.32
CA PHE A 189 10.55 -19.44 0.55
C PHE A 189 9.60 -19.08 -0.60
N LEU A 190 9.76 -17.89 -1.19
CA LEU A 190 8.90 -17.44 -2.27
C LEU A 190 9.35 -17.93 -3.64
N GLU A 191 10.58 -18.41 -3.80
CA GLU A 191 11.05 -19.09 -5.03
C GLU A 191 10.27 -20.37 -5.32
N ILE A 192 9.58 -20.96 -4.33
CA ILE A 192 8.71 -22.12 -4.56
C ILE A 192 7.45 -21.76 -5.36
N LEU A 193 7.09 -20.47 -5.40
CA LEU A 193 5.95 -20.00 -6.16
C LEU A 193 6.31 -20.08 -7.65
N ASP A 194 5.69 -21.01 -8.37
CA ASP A 194 5.87 -21.20 -9.82
C ASP A 194 5.12 -20.12 -10.63
N LEU A 195 5.53 -18.86 -10.45
CA LEU A 195 4.92 -17.68 -11.05
C LEU A 195 5.44 -17.49 -12.49
N GLN A 196 4.53 -17.23 -13.43
CA GLN A 196 4.83 -17.09 -14.86
C GLN A 196 4.84 -15.62 -15.30
N ILE A 197 4.05 -14.76 -14.67
CA ILE A 197 3.92 -13.34 -14.99
C ILE A 197 4.78 -12.49 -14.03
N LEU A 198 4.73 -12.76 -12.73
CA LEU A 198 5.54 -12.11 -11.71
C LEU A 198 6.90 -12.78 -11.61
N HIS A 199 7.93 -12.15 -12.18
CA HIS A 199 9.28 -12.70 -12.18
C HIS A 199 10.13 -12.06 -11.09
N PRO A 200 10.75 -12.83 -10.17
CA PRO A 200 11.61 -12.27 -9.14
C PRO A 200 12.74 -11.41 -9.73
N ILE A 201 13.03 -10.29 -9.09
CA ILE A 201 14.16 -9.41 -9.42
C ILE A 201 14.98 -9.11 -8.17
N SER A 202 16.26 -8.83 -8.36
CA SER A 202 17.15 -8.51 -7.25
C SER A 202 16.80 -7.15 -6.63
N THR A 203 17.20 -6.93 -5.38
CA THR A 203 17.08 -5.60 -4.72
C THR A 203 17.81 -4.51 -5.52
N ALA A 204 18.92 -4.84 -6.18
CA ALA A 204 19.65 -3.87 -6.99
C ALA A 204 18.82 -3.38 -8.18
N GLU A 205 18.08 -4.30 -8.82
CA GLU A 205 17.20 -4.00 -9.96
C GLU A 205 15.90 -3.30 -9.53
N SER A 206 15.36 -3.61 -8.36
CA SER A 206 14.12 -2.99 -7.88
C SER A 206 14.32 -1.61 -7.24
N SER A 207 15.54 -1.30 -6.79
CA SER A 207 15.83 -0.04 -6.10
C SER A 207 15.84 1.18 -7.03
N LEU A 208 15.19 2.26 -6.60
CA LEU A 208 15.28 3.56 -7.27
C LEU A 208 16.69 4.12 -7.11
N LYS A 209 17.40 4.38 -8.21
CA LYS A 209 18.78 4.91 -8.18
C LYS A 209 18.97 6.16 -7.31
N LEU A 210 17.94 7.01 -7.25
CA LEU A 210 17.97 8.27 -6.49
C LEU A 210 17.96 8.06 -4.96
N THR A 211 17.18 7.10 -4.47
CA THR A 211 16.95 6.90 -3.03
C THR A 211 17.59 5.62 -2.50
N GLY A 212 17.80 4.64 -3.38
CA GLY A 212 18.23 3.29 -3.04
C GLY A 212 17.11 2.39 -2.52
N TYR A 213 15.84 2.82 -2.55
CA TYR A 213 14.68 2.08 -2.03
C TYR A 213 13.77 1.55 -3.14
N PRO A 214 12.99 0.47 -2.91
CA PRO A 214 12.93 -0.33 -1.68
C PRO A 214 14.20 -1.17 -1.43
N GLN A 215 14.44 -1.59 -0.18
CA GLN A 215 15.59 -2.38 0.22
C GLN A 215 15.17 -3.66 0.94
N GLY A 216 15.70 -4.81 0.54
CA GLY A 216 15.58 -6.08 1.28
C GLY A 216 14.20 -6.74 1.25
N LEU A 217 13.21 -6.14 0.59
CA LEU A 217 11.93 -6.79 0.29
C LEU A 217 12.04 -7.55 -1.05
N PRO A 218 11.46 -8.76 -1.16
CA PRO A 218 11.37 -9.45 -2.42
C PRO A 218 10.56 -8.59 -3.39
N SER A 219 10.98 -8.59 -4.64
CA SER A 219 10.44 -7.74 -5.68
C SER A 219 10.22 -8.59 -6.92
N TRP A 220 9.17 -8.29 -7.68
CA TRP A 220 8.89 -8.97 -8.93
C TRP A 220 8.68 -7.96 -10.05
N GLU A 221 9.28 -8.23 -11.20
CA GLU A 221 8.95 -7.57 -12.46
C GLU A 221 7.72 -8.25 -13.08
N VAL A 222 6.79 -7.44 -13.59
CA VAL A 222 5.64 -7.93 -14.35
C VAL A 222 6.06 -8.18 -15.80
N LYS A 223 6.27 -9.44 -16.19
CA LYS A 223 6.67 -9.82 -17.55
C LYS A 223 5.56 -9.52 -18.56
N GLY A 224 5.84 -8.61 -19.49
CA GLY A 224 4.83 -8.07 -20.42
C GLY A 224 4.19 -6.77 -19.96
N GLY A 225 4.66 -6.21 -18.84
CA GLY A 225 4.33 -4.86 -18.38
C GLY A 225 2.87 -4.66 -18.00
N VAL A 226 2.43 -3.40 -18.06
CA VAL A 226 1.09 -2.95 -17.65
C VAL A 226 -0.05 -3.74 -18.30
N GLU A 227 0.12 -4.22 -19.54
CA GLU A 227 -0.91 -4.97 -20.25
C GLU A 227 -1.31 -6.26 -19.53
N LYS A 228 -0.41 -6.85 -18.73
CA LYS A 228 -0.72 -8.03 -17.92
C LYS A 228 -1.71 -7.77 -16.79
N LEU A 229 -1.92 -6.53 -16.37
CA LEU A 229 -2.97 -6.19 -15.41
C LEU A 229 -4.38 -6.51 -15.95
N LYS A 230 -4.55 -6.66 -17.27
CA LYS A 230 -5.79 -7.12 -17.91
C LYS A 230 -5.99 -8.64 -17.81
N ASP A 231 -4.92 -9.38 -17.54
CA ASP A 231 -4.93 -10.83 -17.43
C ASP A 231 -5.41 -11.26 -16.03
N GLN A 232 -6.34 -12.20 -15.97
CA GLN A 232 -6.78 -12.78 -14.70
C GLN A 232 -5.66 -13.56 -14.01
N TYR A 233 -4.69 -14.11 -14.77
CA TYR A 233 -3.57 -14.86 -14.22
C TYR A 233 -2.60 -13.97 -13.45
N PHE A 234 -2.42 -12.70 -13.86
CA PHE A 234 -1.64 -11.74 -13.06
C PHE A 234 -2.22 -11.60 -11.65
N TRP A 235 -3.54 -11.43 -11.54
CA TRP A 235 -4.22 -11.26 -10.26
C TRP A 235 -4.22 -12.53 -9.42
N TYR A 236 -4.21 -13.70 -10.07
CA TYR A 236 -4.03 -14.98 -9.37
C TYR A 236 -2.63 -15.09 -8.77
N GLU A 237 -1.57 -14.80 -9.55
CA GLU A 237 -0.19 -14.81 -9.06
C GLU A 237 0.06 -13.78 -7.96
N TYR A 238 -0.51 -12.58 -8.10
CA TYR A 238 -0.48 -11.56 -7.05
C TYR A 238 -1.10 -12.08 -5.74
N GLU A 239 -2.21 -12.80 -5.82
CA GLU A 239 -2.81 -13.46 -4.65
C GLU A 239 -1.92 -14.59 -4.09
N GLN A 240 -1.19 -15.33 -4.92
CA GLN A 240 -0.23 -16.35 -4.45
C GLN A 240 0.92 -15.72 -3.66
N VAL A 241 1.46 -14.59 -4.11
CA VAL A 241 2.50 -13.85 -3.37
C VAL A 241 1.99 -13.42 -1.99
N LEU A 242 0.77 -12.88 -1.91
CA LEU A 242 0.16 -12.46 -0.65
C LEU A 242 -0.11 -13.64 0.29
N LEU A 243 -0.57 -14.78 -0.23
CA LEU A 243 -0.74 -16.00 0.57
C LEU A 243 0.61 -16.55 1.05
N GLY A 244 1.63 -16.57 0.18
CA GLY A 244 2.98 -16.98 0.53
C GLY A 244 3.59 -16.13 1.65
N PHE A 245 3.30 -14.82 1.67
CA PHE A 245 3.66 -13.95 2.82
C PHE A 245 3.02 -14.48 4.12
N LEU A 246 1.72 -14.80 4.12
CA LEU A 246 1.03 -15.30 5.31
C LEU A 246 1.54 -16.67 5.76
N ASP A 247 1.80 -17.57 4.82
CA ASP A 247 2.32 -18.90 5.08
C ASP A 247 3.73 -18.83 5.69
N PHE A 248 4.59 -17.96 5.15
CA PHE A 248 5.90 -17.68 5.75
C PHE A 248 5.76 -17.22 7.20
N TYR A 249 4.95 -16.18 7.44
CA TYR A 249 4.82 -15.64 8.79
C TYR A 249 4.23 -16.65 9.77
N SER A 250 3.24 -17.43 9.34
CA SER A 250 2.69 -18.50 10.17
C SER A 250 3.75 -19.55 10.47
N THR A 251 4.49 -20.03 9.46
CA THR A 251 5.50 -21.09 9.64
C THR A 251 6.63 -20.70 10.60
N PHE A 252 7.08 -19.44 10.57
CA PHE A 252 8.25 -19.00 11.33
C PHE A 252 7.92 -18.31 12.66
N PHE A 253 6.68 -17.84 12.88
CA PHE A 253 6.32 -17.04 14.05
C PHE A 253 5.08 -17.51 14.82
N SER A 254 4.41 -18.60 14.42
CA SER A 254 3.35 -19.25 15.21
C SER A 254 3.91 -20.31 16.15
#